data_AF-A0A7S3KJE4-F1
#
_entry.id   AF-A0A7S3KJE4-F1
#
_cell.length_a   1.000
_cell.length_b   1.000
_cell.length_c   1.000
_cell.angle_alpha   90.00
_cell.angle_beta   90.00
_cell.angle_gamma   90.00
#
_symmetry.space_group_name_H-M   'P 1'
#
loop_
_entity.id
_entity.type
_entity.pdbx_description
1 polymer ?
#
loop_
_entity_poly.entity_id
_entity_poly.type
_entity_poly.pdbx_seq_one_letter_code
_entity_poly.pdbx_strand_id
1 'polypeptide(L)'
;DEQAAIDELYDIWKNAKDIKTYQNWWFGPIQGVVNQGGLYDSKPWDEFLEKTIDGREPKRMMTLGAVNVESGKYVDLINLVTPNNLQDAVNAATALNIFFPPANEFGSDWFDGSGVWPVEVIGPIRRCEQQGFNRKDIIVDVLMTNSYDLPARNASNDSTIPSALRYFEIADFYAGVNGIARAIS
;
A
#
# COMPACT_ATOMS: atom_id res chain seq x y z
N ASP A 1 11.56 2.31 -23.24
CA ASP A 1 10.89 3.51 -23.78
C ASP A 1 9.77 3.87 -22.82
N GLU A 2 9.50 5.16 -22.59
CA GLU A 2 8.49 5.63 -21.63
C GLU A 2 7.09 5.13 -22.00
N GLN A 3 6.75 5.13 -23.29
CA GLN A 3 5.47 4.61 -23.76
C GLN A 3 5.28 3.13 -23.42
N ALA A 4 6.32 2.31 -23.60
CA ALA A 4 6.26 0.88 -23.29
C ALA A 4 6.02 0.61 -21.80
N ALA A 5 6.59 1.43 -20.90
CA ALA A 5 6.37 1.31 -19.46
C ALA A 5 4.94 1.73 -19.07
N ILE A 6 4.40 2.75 -19.72
CA ILE A 6 3.00 3.17 -19.54
C ILE A 6 2.05 2.07 -20.01
N ASP A 7 2.31 1.48 -21.18
CA ASP A 7 1.48 0.40 -21.73
C ASP A 7 1.50 -0.84 -20.83
N GLU A 8 2.67 -1.22 -20.29
CA GLU A 8 2.79 -2.32 -19.33
C GLU A 8 1.99 -2.07 -18.04
N LEU A 9 2.11 -0.88 -17.44
CA LEU A 9 1.34 -0.52 -16.24
C LEU A 9 -0.17 -0.49 -16.52
N TYR A 10 -0.57 0.04 -17.67
CA TYR A 10 -1.96 0.06 -18.09
C TYR A 10 -2.52 -1.36 -18.26
N ASP A 11 -1.76 -2.27 -18.87
CA ASP A 11 -2.16 -3.66 -19.03
C ASP A 11 -2.23 -4.40 -17.70
N ILE A 12 -1.29 -4.17 -16.77
CA ILE A 12 -1.37 -4.71 -15.40
C ILE A 12 -2.67 -4.25 -14.73
N TRP A 13 -2.96 -2.94 -14.77
CA TRP A 13 -4.17 -2.38 -14.16
C TRP A 13 -5.45 -2.92 -14.80
N LYS A 14 -5.50 -2.95 -16.13
CA LYS A 14 -6.65 -3.42 -16.91
C LYS A 14 -6.96 -4.90 -16.64
N ASN A 15 -5.93 -5.72 -16.45
CA ASN A 15 -6.06 -7.16 -16.22
C ASN A 15 -5.96 -7.52 -14.72
N ALA A 16 -5.99 -6.54 -13.81
CA ALA A 16 -5.77 -6.77 -12.37
C ALA A 16 -6.72 -7.81 -11.76
N LYS A 17 -7.94 -7.96 -12.31
CA LYS A 17 -8.91 -8.98 -11.87
C LYS A 17 -8.48 -10.42 -12.16
N ASP A 18 -7.65 -10.61 -13.18
CA ASP A 18 -7.14 -11.91 -13.60
C ASP A 18 -5.77 -12.22 -12.96
N ILE A 19 -5.15 -11.23 -12.32
CA ILE A 19 -3.91 -11.40 -11.56
C ILE A 19 -4.26 -11.93 -10.18
N LYS A 20 -3.83 -13.16 -9.90
CA LYS A 20 -3.98 -13.76 -8.57
C LYS A 20 -2.94 -13.16 -7.64
N THR A 21 -3.35 -12.22 -6.79
CA THR A 21 -2.46 -11.55 -5.82
C THR A 21 -2.54 -12.16 -4.41
N TYR A 22 -3.58 -12.92 -4.10
CA TYR A 22 -3.69 -13.60 -2.81
C TYR A 22 -4.47 -14.91 -2.92
N GLN A 23 -4.40 -15.71 -1.86
CA GLN A 23 -5.17 -16.94 -1.74
C GLN A 23 -5.62 -17.21 -0.30
N ASN A 24 -6.55 -18.14 -0.14
CA ASN A 24 -6.89 -18.66 1.18
C ASN A 24 -5.74 -19.52 1.72
N TRP A 25 -5.50 -19.44 3.03
CA TRP A 25 -4.74 -20.45 3.75
C TRP A 25 -5.38 -21.84 3.58
N TRP A 26 -4.61 -22.90 3.83
CA TRP A 26 -5.08 -24.30 3.67
C TRP A 26 -6.38 -24.61 4.43
N PHE A 27 -6.60 -23.98 5.60
CA PHE A 27 -7.83 -24.10 6.40
C PHE A 27 -8.72 -22.85 6.34
N GLY A 28 -8.52 -22.02 5.32
CA GLY A 28 -9.27 -20.78 5.10
C GLY A 28 -8.89 -19.64 6.06
N PRO A 29 -9.66 -18.54 6.03
CA PRO A 29 -9.32 -17.32 6.77
C PRO A 29 -9.28 -17.47 8.29
N ILE A 30 -9.98 -18.45 8.89
CA ILE A 30 -9.94 -18.70 10.33
C ILE A 30 -8.54 -19.13 10.77
N GLN A 31 -7.85 -19.95 9.97
CA GLN A 31 -6.44 -20.26 10.18
C GLN A 31 -5.58 -19.00 10.08
N GLY A 32 -5.94 -18.10 9.19
CA GLY A 32 -5.32 -16.79 9.05
C GLY A 32 -5.37 -16.00 10.37
N VAL A 33 -6.56 -15.86 10.93
CA VAL A 33 -6.77 -15.13 12.20
C VAL A 33 -6.05 -15.76 13.39
N VAL A 34 -6.11 -17.10 13.51
CA VAL A 34 -5.68 -17.79 14.74
C VAL A 34 -4.19 -18.12 14.72
N ASN A 35 -3.64 -18.44 13.55
CA ASN A 35 -2.32 -19.07 13.41
C ASN A 35 -1.41 -18.37 12.39
N GLN A 36 -1.84 -17.30 11.73
CA GLN A 36 -1.02 -16.54 10.78
C GLN A 36 -1.04 -15.05 11.12
N GLY A 37 -0.16 -14.28 10.47
CA GLY A 37 -0.10 -12.82 10.60
C GLY A 37 -1.18 -12.07 9.83
N GLY A 38 -2.11 -12.75 9.14
CA GLY A 38 -3.14 -12.13 8.30
C GLY A 38 -4.22 -13.10 7.80
N LEU A 39 -5.35 -12.56 7.33
CA LEU A 39 -6.51 -13.31 6.85
C LEU A 39 -6.22 -14.18 5.62
N TYR A 40 -5.32 -13.72 4.75
CA TYR A 40 -5.02 -14.33 3.46
C TYR A 40 -3.51 -14.54 3.29
N ASP A 41 -3.17 -15.53 2.46
CA ASP A 41 -1.81 -15.81 2.04
C ASP A 41 -1.44 -14.89 0.86
N SER A 42 -0.45 -14.03 1.07
CA SER A 42 0.06 -13.06 0.08
C SER A 42 1.19 -13.61 -0.79
N LYS A 43 1.58 -14.90 -0.67
CA LYS A 43 2.61 -15.49 -1.56
C LYS A 43 2.37 -15.28 -3.06
N PRO A 44 1.14 -15.36 -3.61
CA PRO A 44 0.92 -15.09 -5.03
C PRO A 44 1.28 -13.66 -5.46
N TRP A 45 1.19 -12.69 -4.54
CA TRP A 45 1.62 -11.32 -4.79
C TRP A 45 3.14 -11.21 -4.89
N ASP A 46 3.85 -11.85 -3.98
CA ASP A 46 5.32 -11.91 -3.99
C ASP A 46 5.83 -12.52 -5.31
N GLU A 47 5.29 -13.68 -5.71
CA GLU A 47 5.59 -14.33 -6.99
C GLU A 47 5.29 -13.42 -8.20
N PHE A 48 4.22 -12.63 -8.12
CA PHE A 48 3.88 -11.66 -9.16
C PHE A 48 4.90 -10.53 -9.23
N LEU A 49 5.33 -9.98 -8.08
CA LEU A 49 6.34 -8.93 -8.02
C LEU A 49 7.69 -9.42 -8.51
N GLU A 50 8.14 -10.61 -8.09
CA GLU A 50 9.36 -11.24 -8.57
C GLU A 50 9.36 -11.35 -10.09
N LYS A 51 8.29 -11.88 -10.68
CA LYS A 51 8.17 -12.01 -12.13
C LYS A 51 8.15 -10.67 -12.88
N THR A 52 7.57 -9.65 -12.26
CA THR A 52 7.25 -8.39 -12.95
C THR A 52 8.38 -7.38 -12.81
N ILE A 53 8.91 -7.18 -11.61
CA ILE A 53 9.80 -6.05 -11.31
C ILE A 53 11.13 -6.43 -10.66
N ASP A 54 11.41 -7.72 -10.44
CA ASP A 54 12.74 -8.14 -9.96
C ASP A 54 13.85 -7.67 -10.91
N GLY A 55 14.96 -7.22 -10.32
CA GLY A 55 16.10 -6.64 -11.02
C GLY A 55 15.82 -5.35 -11.80
N ARG A 56 14.62 -4.75 -11.67
CA ARG A 56 14.30 -3.46 -12.29
C ARG A 56 14.61 -2.29 -11.37
N GLU A 57 15.20 -1.26 -11.95
CA GLU A 57 15.45 0.01 -11.27
C GLU A 57 14.35 1.04 -11.56
N PRO A 58 13.93 1.83 -10.55
CA PRO A 58 13.11 3.01 -10.78
C PRO A 58 13.83 4.02 -11.70
N LYS A 59 13.19 4.39 -12.81
CA LYS A 59 13.70 5.43 -13.75
C LYS A 59 13.12 6.82 -13.48
N ARG A 60 12.14 6.90 -12.59
CA ARG A 60 11.53 8.15 -12.10
C ARG A 60 11.63 8.17 -10.59
N MET A 61 11.58 9.36 -10.03
CA MET A 61 11.44 9.53 -8.58
C MET A 61 10.14 8.88 -8.12
N MET A 62 10.20 8.13 -7.03
CA MET A 62 9.04 7.49 -6.41
C MET A 62 9.13 7.60 -4.89
N THR A 63 8.00 7.35 -4.23
CA THR A 63 7.87 7.20 -2.79
C THR A 63 7.14 5.90 -2.51
N LEU A 64 7.62 5.12 -1.54
CA LEU A 64 7.00 3.86 -1.14
C LEU A 64 6.88 3.84 0.38
N GLY A 65 5.66 4.04 0.88
CA GLY A 65 5.38 4.14 2.30
C GLY A 65 5.15 2.79 2.95
N ALA A 66 5.86 2.52 4.04
CA ALA A 66 5.58 1.39 4.92
C ALA A 66 5.75 1.75 6.39
N VAL A 67 5.14 0.97 7.27
CA VAL A 67 5.28 1.10 8.72
C VAL A 67 6.08 -0.08 9.24
N ASN A 68 7.17 0.24 9.93
CA ASN A 68 7.96 -0.75 10.64
C ASN A 68 7.16 -1.28 11.84
N VAL A 69 6.91 -2.59 11.89
CA VAL A 69 6.03 -3.22 12.88
C VAL A 69 6.55 -3.05 14.31
N GLU A 70 7.86 -3.17 14.50
CA GLU A 70 8.47 -3.11 15.83
C GLU A 70 8.47 -1.70 16.41
N SER A 71 8.84 -0.71 15.59
CA SER A 71 8.99 0.68 16.04
C SER A 71 7.75 1.55 15.84
N GLY A 72 6.77 1.08 15.07
CA GLY A 72 5.58 1.84 14.67
C GLY A 72 5.89 3.06 13.79
N LYS A 73 7.09 3.14 13.20
CA LYS A 73 7.52 4.30 12.42
C LYS A 73 7.19 4.12 10.95
N TYR A 74 6.60 5.16 10.37
CA TYR A 74 6.47 5.30 8.92
C TYR A 74 7.83 5.60 8.29
N VAL A 75 8.15 4.87 7.22
CA VAL A 75 9.41 4.98 6.46
C VAL A 75 9.08 5.04 4.98
N ASP A 76 9.77 5.93 4.26
CA ASP A 76 9.80 5.92 2.80
C ASP A 76 10.89 4.94 2.34
N LEU A 77 10.46 3.73 1.96
CA LEU A 77 11.30 2.58 1.62
C LEU A 77 12.16 2.80 0.38
N ILE A 78 11.85 3.77 -0.48
CA ILE A 78 12.68 4.07 -1.65
C ILE A 78 14.12 4.44 -1.27
N ASN A 79 14.33 4.90 -0.02
CA ASN A 79 15.66 5.21 0.50
C ASN A 79 16.48 3.96 0.88
N LEU A 80 15.84 2.79 0.92
CA LEU A 80 16.46 1.47 1.17
C LEU A 80 16.60 0.65 -0.13
N VAL A 81 15.96 1.11 -1.21
CA VAL A 81 15.99 0.44 -2.52
C VAL A 81 17.38 0.55 -3.15
N THR A 82 17.80 -0.58 -3.66
CA THR A 82 18.94 -0.85 -4.52
C THR A 82 18.40 -1.41 -5.84
N PRO A 83 19.22 -1.56 -6.89
CA PRO A 83 18.76 -2.10 -8.17
C PRO A 83 18.09 -3.48 -8.13
N ASN A 84 18.30 -4.28 -7.08
CA ASN A 84 17.91 -5.69 -7.02
C ASN A 84 16.82 -6.00 -5.97
N ASN A 85 16.22 -4.99 -5.35
CA ASN A 85 15.25 -5.19 -4.25
C ASN A 85 14.08 -4.20 -4.30
N LEU A 86 13.74 -3.73 -5.50
CA LEU A 86 12.54 -2.90 -5.69
C LEU A 86 11.28 -3.70 -5.32
N GLN A 87 11.26 -4.99 -5.65
CA GLN A 87 10.17 -5.91 -5.32
C GLN A 87 9.95 -5.99 -3.80
N ASP A 88 11.00 -6.10 -3.00
CA ASP A 88 10.93 -6.13 -1.53
C ASP A 88 10.27 -4.85 -0.99
N ALA A 89 10.64 -3.68 -1.55
CA ALA A 89 10.06 -2.40 -1.14
C ALA A 89 8.57 -2.30 -1.51
N VAL A 90 8.18 -2.80 -2.68
CA VAL A 90 6.78 -2.84 -3.11
C VAL A 90 5.99 -3.85 -2.27
N ASN A 91 6.55 -5.01 -1.98
CA ASN A 91 5.95 -6.04 -1.11
C ASN A 91 5.63 -5.47 0.27
N ALA A 92 6.63 -4.84 0.91
CA ALA A 92 6.46 -4.16 2.20
C ALA A 92 5.44 -3.02 2.16
N ALA A 93 5.43 -2.21 1.10
CA ALA A 93 4.48 -1.10 0.96
C ALA A 93 3.04 -1.54 0.61
N THR A 94 2.79 -2.82 0.35
CA THR A 94 1.48 -3.37 -0.03
C THR A 94 0.98 -4.48 0.90
N ALA A 95 1.75 -4.80 1.95
CA ALA A 95 1.37 -5.73 3.01
C ALA A 95 0.29 -5.10 3.93
N LEU A 96 -0.95 -5.11 3.45
CA LEU A 96 -2.10 -4.58 4.17
C LEU A 96 -2.35 -5.31 5.48
N ASN A 97 -2.21 -4.57 6.58
CA ASN A 97 -2.44 -5.06 7.93
C ASN A 97 -3.81 -5.73 8.04
N ILE A 98 -3.92 -6.78 8.85
CA ILE A 98 -5.09 -7.68 9.03
C ILE A 98 -5.30 -8.62 7.84
N PHE A 99 -5.17 -8.13 6.61
CA PHE A 99 -5.44 -8.93 5.42
C PHE A 99 -4.27 -9.84 5.08
N PHE A 100 -3.05 -9.35 5.19
CA PHE A 100 -1.82 -10.07 4.84
C PHE A 100 -0.86 -10.12 6.03
N PRO A 101 -0.02 -11.17 6.12
CA PRO A 101 1.12 -11.18 7.03
C PRO A 101 2.03 -9.97 6.79
N PRO A 102 2.78 -9.52 7.81
CA PRO A 102 3.80 -8.52 7.59
C PRO A 102 4.83 -9.02 6.57
N ALA A 103 5.30 -8.14 5.70
CA ALA A 103 6.40 -8.45 4.79
C ALA A 103 7.70 -8.45 5.58
N ASN A 104 8.47 -9.53 5.47
CA ASN A 104 9.76 -9.67 6.14
C ASN A 104 10.87 -9.22 5.19
N GLU A 105 11.15 -7.91 5.19
CA GLU A 105 12.04 -7.28 4.22
C GLU A 105 13.04 -6.36 4.93
N PHE A 106 14.22 -6.18 4.35
CA PHE A 106 15.24 -5.27 4.91
C PHE A 106 15.62 -5.58 6.37
N GLY A 107 15.49 -6.84 6.79
CA GLY A 107 15.77 -7.28 8.16
C GLY A 107 14.74 -6.85 9.21
N SER A 108 13.52 -6.50 8.81
CA SER A 108 12.43 -6.15 9.72
C SER A 108 11.08 -6.58 9.15
N ASP A 109 10.03 -6.43 9.96
CA ASP A 109 8.65 -6.69 9.59
C ASP A 109 7.95 -5.37 9.24
N TRP A 110 7.20 -5.39 8.13
CA TRP A 110 6.54 -4.22 7.58
C TRP A 110 5.06 -4.46 7.32
N PHE A 111 4.26 -3.45 7.63
CA PHE A 111 2.93 -3.29 7.05
C PHE A 111 2.93 -2.11 6.10
N ASP A 112 1.93 -2.04 5.23
CA ASP A 112 1.77 -0.89 4.35
C ASP A 112 1.67 0.45 5.12
N GLY A 113 1.85 1.54 4.38
CA GLY A 113 1.81 2.89 4.91
C GLY A 113 0.43 3.37 5.36
N SER A 114 -0.66 2.67 5.03
CA SER A 114 -2.03 3.16 5.15
C SER A 114 -2.50 3.34 6.60
N GLY A 115 -1.89 2.61 7.54
CA GLY A 115 -2.12 2.81 8.97
C GLY A 115 -1.68 4.19 9.49
N VAL A 116 -0.85 4.93 8.72
CA VAL A 116 -0.39 6.28 9.07
C VAL A 116 -0.83 7.30 8.02
N TRP A 117 -0.60 7.00 6.75
CA TRP A 117 -0.93 7.85 5.60
C TRP A 117 -1.61 7.02 4.50
N PRO A 118 -2.94 6.86 4.54
CA PRO A 118 -3.66 6.09 3.52
C PRO A 118 -3.63 6.74 2.13
N VAL A 119 -3.53 8.07 2.09
CA VAL A 119 -3.28 8.83 0.87
C VAL A 119 -2.02 9.67 1.11
N GLU A 120 -0.87 9.16 0.66
CA GLU A 120 0.41 9.85 0.81
C GLU A 120 0.68 10.76 -0.40
N VAL A 121 0.48 12.05 -0.19
CA VAL A 121 0.74 13.12 -1.18
C VAL A 121 1.86 14.05 -0.73
N ILE A 122 2.20 14.05 0.56
CA ILE A 122 3.18 14.95 1.15
C ILE A 122 4.60 14.58 0.71
N GLY A 123 4.91 13.28 0.64
CA GLY A 123 6.21 12.76 0.23
C GLY A 123 6.60 13.20 -1.18
N PRO A 124 5.76 12.93 -2.21
CA PRO A 124 5.99 13.41 -3.57
C PRO A 124 6.19 14.93 -3.66
N ILE A 125 5.32 15.73 -3.02
CA ILE A 125 5.45 17.20 -3.00
C ILE A 125 6.80 17.61 -2.42
N ARG A 126 7.14 17.08 -1.24
CA ARG A 126 8.41 17.41 -0.56
C ARG A 126 9.62 17.05 -1.41
N ARG A 127 9.58 15.94 -2.13
CA ARG A 127 10.70 15.56 -3.01
C ARG A 127 10.81 16.47 -4.24
N CYS A 128 9.70 16.95 -4.81
CA CYS A 128 9.73 17.97 -5.84
C CYS A 128 10.33 19.30 -5.32
N GLU A 129 9.94 19.74 -4.12
CA GLU A 129 10.51 20.93 -3.49
C GLU A 129 12.03 20.78 -3.25
N GLN A 130 12.48 19.58 -2.83
CA GLN A 130 13.90 19.26 -2.66
C GLN A 130 14.70 19.30 -3.97
N GLN A 131 14.04 19.15 -5.13
CA GLN A 131 14.64 19.33 -6.45
C GLN A 131 14.63 20.79 -6.94
N GLY A 132 14.08 21.72 -6.14
CA GLY A 132 14.04 23.14 -6.44
C GLY A 132 12.79 23.61 -7.20
N PHE A 133 11.78 22.75 -7.35
CA PHE A 133 10.49 23.17 -7.90
C PHE A 133 9.71 24.02 -6.89
N ASN A 134 9.06 25.09 -7.35
CA ASN A 134 8.19 25.87 -6.47
C ASN A 134 6.87 25.13 -6.25
N ARG A 135 6.35 25.16 -5.03
CA ARG A 135 5.08 24.49 -4.67
C ARG A 135 3.91 24.86 -5.58
N LYS A 136 3.82 26.11 -6.04
CA LYS A 136 2.77 26.59 -6.96
C LYS A 136 2.80 25.94 -8.35
N ASP A 137 3.95 25.37 -8.73
CA ASP A 137 4.18 24.74 -10.03
C ASP A 137 4.03 23.20 -9.93
N ILE A 138 3.79 22.66 -8.73
CA ILE A 138 3.59 21.23 -8.48
C ILE A 138 2.11 20.90 -8.67
N ILE A 139 1.82 20.05 -9.64
CA ILE A 139 0.49 19.47 -9.87
C ILE A 139 0.52 18.04 -9.32
N VAL A 140 -0.48 17.69 -8.50
CA VAL A 140 -0.61 16.35 -7.91
C VAL A 140 -1.95 15.78 -8.33
N ASP A 141 -1.90 14.71 -9.12
CA ASP A 141 -3.06 13.88 -9.42
C ASP A 141 -3.14 12.75 -8.39
N VAL A 142 -4.30 12.61 -7.74
CA VAL A 142 -4.51 11.64 -6.66
C VAL A 142 -5.52 10.59 -7.10
N LEU A 143 -5.08 9.33 -7.09
CA LEU A 143 -5.95 8.17 -7.24
C LEU A 143 -6.22 7.59 -5.85
N MET A 144 -7.47 7.67 -5.42
CA MET A 144 -7.91 7.19 -4.11
C MET A 144 -8.49 5.78 -4.24
N THR A 145 -8.06 4.88 -3.35
CA THR A 145 -8.62 3.52 -3.22
C THR A 145 -9.58 3.39 -2.05
N ASN A 146 -9.63 4.40 -1.17
CA ASN A 146 -10.59 4.48 -0.08
C ASN A 146 -11.95 4.99 -0.58
N SER A 147 -12.99 4.75 0.22
CA SER A 147 -14.37 5.10 -0.18
C SER A 147 -14.54 6.61 -0.32
N TYR A 148 -15.19 7.06 -1.40
CA TYR A 148 -15.57 8.47 -1.59
C TYR A 148 -16.66 8.91 -0.59
N ASP A 149 -17.50 7.96 -0.17
CA ASP A 149 -18.54 8.14 0.83
C ASP A 149 -18.41 7.09 1.94
N LEU A 150 -18.90 7.44 3.13
CA LEU A 150 -19.00 6.51 4.25
C LEU A 150 -20.48 6.21 4.49
N PRO A 151 -21.04 5.16 3.86
CA PRO A 151 -22.47 4.89 3.93
C PRO A 151 -22.90 4.55 5.36
N ALA A 152 -24.13 4.93 5.70
CA ALA A 152 -24.74 4.50 6.95
C ALA A 152 -24.87 2.97 6.94
N ARG A 153 -24.39 2.32 8.00
CA ARG A 153 -24.44 0.87 8.18
C ARG A 153 -25.05 0.56 9.55
N ASN A 154 -26.01 -0.37 9.57
CA ASN A 154 -26.48 -0.93 10.83
C ASN A 154 -25.54 -2.05 11.28
N ALA A 155 -24.88 -1.85 12.42
CA ALA A 155 -23.94 -2.81 13.01
C ALA A 155 -24.54 -3.64 14.15
N SER A 156 -25.87 -3.61 14.36
CA SER A 156 -26.52 -4.24 15.53
C SER A 156 -26.29 -5.75 15.65
N ASN A 157 -25.99 -6.42 14.54
CA ASN A 157 -25.74 -7.86 14.47
C ASN A 157 -24.29 -8.18 14.04
N ASP A 158 -23.39 -7.19 14.04
CA ASP A 158 -22.01 -7.43 13.65
C ASP A 158 -21.30 -8.31 14.68
N SER A 159 -20.56 -9.30 14.20
CA SER A 159 -19.56 -9.99 15.00
C SER A 159 -18.25 -9.17 15.05
N THR A 160 -17.29 -9.59 15.88
CA THR A 160 -16.06 -8.84 16.14
C THR A 160 -15.27 -8.48 14.87
N ILE A 161 -15.12 -9.42 13.93
CA ILE A 161 -14.34 -9.18 12.69
C ILE A 161 -15.02 -8.11 11.82
N PRO A 162 -16.31 -8.22 11.44
CA PRO A 162 -17.04 -7.17 10.73
C PRO A 162 -17.01 -5.81 11.45
N SER A 163 -17.07 -5.77 12.78
CA SER A 163 -16.95 -4.52 13.54
C SER A 163 -15.56 -3.91 13.45
N ALA A 164 -14.50 -4.73 13.53
CA ALA A 164 -13.13 -4.27 13.37
C ALA A 164 -12.90 -3.73 11.95
N LEU A 165 -13.31 -4.46 10.92
CA LEU A 165 -13.22 -4.00 9.52
C LEU A 165 -13.97 -2.69 9.30
N ARG A 166 -15.14 -2.51 9.93
CA ARG A 166 -15.87 -1.25 9.88
C ARG A 166 -15.10 -0.12 10.57
N TYR A 167 -14.46 -0.37 11.70
CA TYR A 167 -13.61 0.62 12.35
C TYR A 167 -12.46 1.07 11.42
N PHE A 168 -11.79 0.13 10.75
CA PHE A 168 -10.73 0.46 9.79
C PHE A 168 -11.24 1.26 8.59
N GLU A 169 -12.39 0.90 8.02
CA GLU A 169 -13.04 1.67 6.94
C GLU A 169 -13.32 3.13 7.36
N ILE A 170 -13.84 3.33 8.57
CA ILE A 170 -14.11 4.68 9.10
C ILE A 170 -12.80 5.45 9.30
N ALA A 171 -11.80 4.81 9.91
CA ALA A 171 -10.50 5.42 10.16
C ALA A 171 -9.82 5.83 8.85
N ASP A 172 -9.80 4.94 7.87
CA ASP A 172 -9.23 5.14 6.53
C ASP A 172 -9.91 6.30 5.77
N PHE A 173 -11.26 6.37 5.81
CA PHE A 173 -12.02 7.47 5.23
C PHE A 173 -11.58 8.84 5.78
N TYR A 174 -11.62 9.00 7.11
CA TYR A 174 -11.29 10.28 7.73
C TYR A 174 -9.79 10.61 7.64
N ALA A 175 -8.92 9.61 7.73
CA ALA A 175 -7.48 9.80 7.58
C ALA A 175 -7.12 10.23 6.16
N GLY A 176 -7.72 9.65 5.12
CA GLY A 176 -7.51 10.03 3.73
C GLY A 176 -7.96 11.47 3.43
N VAL A 177 -9.18 11.84 3.85
CA VAL A 177 -9.68 13.22 3.68
C VAL A 177 -8.79 14.23 4.41
N ASN A 178 -8.38 13.93 5.65
CA ASN A 178 -7.50 14.80 6.41
C ASN A 178 -6.09 14.90 5.79
N GLY A 179 -5.57 13.81 5.23
CA GLY A 179 -4.28 13.77 4.54
C GLY A 179 -4.27 14.72 3.33
N ILE A 180 -5.30 14.65 2.49
CA ILE A 180 -5.47 15.55 1.35
C ILE A 180 -5.62 16.99 1.82
N ALA A 181 -6.49 17.25 2.81
CA ALA A 181 -6.71 18.59 3.34
C ALA A 181 -5.43 19.25 3.87
N ARG A 182 -4.55 18.49 4.55
CA ARG A 182 -3.25 18.96 5.03
C ARG A 182 -2.26 19.26 3.91
N ALA A 183 -2.34 18.54 2.79
CA ALA A 183 -1.42 18.73 1.68
C ALA A 183 -1.77 19.97 0.83
N ILE A 184 -3.05 20.34 0.78
CA ILE A 184 -3.53 21.50 0.02
C ILE A 184 -3.63 22.78 0.86
N SER A 185 -3.53 22.69 2.19
CA SER A 185 -3.38 23.83 3.10
C SER A 185 -1.94 24.36 3.15
#